data_AF-A0A834TZY3-F1
#
_entry.id   AF-A0A834TZY3-F1
#
_cell.length_a   1.000
_cell.length_b   1.000
_cell.length_c   1.000
_cell.angle_alpha   90.00
_cell.angle_beta   90.00
_cell.angle_gamma   90.00
#
_symmetry.space_group_name_H-M   'P 1'
#
loop_
_entity.id
_entity.type
_entity.pdbx_description
1 polymer ?
#
loop_
_entity_poly.entity_id
_entity_poly.type
_entity_poly.pdbx_seq_one_letter_code
_entity_poly.pdbx_strand_id
1 'polypeptide(L)'
;MASIATDMFVGRERFATLLLMRLSDTVILWLSEDQAFWEDIEAGQVPLGAFGLRQLYLDMQFVIIFASQGRYLSRQLHQVIKNIISRAIEAVAATGLDPNSVLPEDEWFVEVSQIAVKMLTGKATFGNVEREVTSPTASVSGRSMSSVHSHGSN
;
A
#
# COMPACT_ATOMS: atom_id res chain seq x y z
N MET A 1 3.22 -16.59 -7.58
CA MET A 1 2.05 -15.92 -6.97
C MET A 1 1.51 -14.80 -7.87
N ALA A 2 2.35 -13.93 -8.45
CA ALA A 2 1.88 -12.88 -9.36
C ALA A 2 1.19 -13.40 -10.65
N SER A 3 1.62 -14.53 -11.24
CA SER A 3 1.05 -15.00 -12.53
C SER A 3 -0.36 -15.57 -12.44
N ILE A 4 -0.77 -16.11 -11.28
CA ILE A 4 -2.13 -16.64 -11.10
C ILE A 4 -3.16 -15.50 -11.14
N ALA A 5 -2.82 -14.33 -10.58
CA ALA A 5 -3.66 -13.14 -10.69
C ALA A 5 -3.69 -12.58 -12.12
N THR A 6 -2.57 -12.68 -12.86
CA THR A 6 -2.48 -12.18 -14.24
C THR A 6 -3.32 -13.02 -15.22
N ASP A 7 -3.36 -14.35 -15.05
CA ASP A 7 -4.11 -15.24 -15.96
C ASP A 7 -5.63 -15.26 -15.69
N MET A 8 -6.08 -14.90 -14.48
CA MET A 8 -7.51 -14.89 -14.14
C MET A 8 -8.30 -13.69 -14.69
N PHE A 9 -7.63 -12.62 -15.17
CA PHE A 9 -8.27 -11.32 -15.42
C PHE A 9 -8.00 -10.68 -16.80
N VAL A 10 -7.74 -11.47 -17.84
CA VAL A 10 -7.67 -10.95 -19.22
C VAL A 10 -9.05 -10.35 -19.63
N GLY A 11 -9.09 -9.07 -19.96
CA GLY A 11 -10.32 -8.34 -20.37
C GLY A 11 -11.22 -7.81 -19.25
N ARG A 12 -10.82 -7.94 -17.97
CA ARG A 12 -11.63 -7.56 -16.79
C ARG A 12 -11.18 -6.28 -16.06
N GLU A 13 -10.38 -5.42 -16.67
CA GLU A 13 -9.97 -4.12 -16.07
C GLU A 13 -11.18 -3.32 -15.56
N ARG A 14 -12.32 -3.38 -16.28
CA ARG A 14 -13.58 -2.79 -15.84
C ARG A 14 -14.13 -3.43 -14.57
N PHE A 15 -14.06 -4.75 -14.44
CA PHE A 15 -14.51 -5.46 -13.24
C PHE A 15 -13.63 -5.15 -12.04
N ALA A 16 -12.29 -5.16 -12.20
CA ALA A 16 -11.38 -4.79 -11.14
C ALA A 16 -11.59 -3.33 -10.70
N THR A 17 -11.78 -2.41 -11.65
CA THR A 17 -12.10 -1.01 -11.36
C THR A 17 -13.42 -0.86 -10.60
N LEU A 18 -14.47 -1.58 -11.02
CA LEU A 18 -15.76 -1.57 -10.32
C LEU A 18 -15.65 -2.14 -8.91
N LEU A 19 -14.89 -3.22 -8.73
CA LEU A 19 -14.66 -3.83 -7.43
C LEU A 19 -13.89 -2.87 -6.52
N LEU A 20 -12.80 -2.28 -7.02
CA LEU A 20 -12.02 -1.28 -6.28
C LEU A 20 -12.89 -0.10 -5.89
N MET A 21 -13.67 0.44 -6.83
CA MET A 21 -14.62 1.52 -6.57
C MET A 21 -15.57 1.16 -5.43
N ARG A 22 -16.26 0.02 -5.52
CA ARG A 22 -17.25 -0.41 -4.50
C ARG A 22 -16.60 -0.69 -3.16
N LEU A 23 -15.43 -1.33 -3.16
CA LEU A 23 -14.70 -1.65 -1.93
C LEU A 23 -14.22 -0.37 -1.24
N SER A 24 -13.59 0.55 -1.98
CA SER A 24 -13.14 1.83 -1.40
C SER A 24 -14.30 2.65 -0.87
N ASP A 25 -15.42 2.71 -1.60
CA ASP A 25 -16.59 3.48 -1.18
C ASP A 25 -17.21 2.89 0.10
N THR A 26 -17.34 1.55 0.15
CA THR A 26 -17.89 0.84 1.31
C THR A 26 -17.01 0.98 2.54
N VAL A 27 -15.70 0.75 2.41
CA VAL A 27 -14.77 0.79 3.56
C VAL A 27 -14.64 2.20 4.11
N ILE A 28 -14.55 3.20 3.25
CA ILE A 28 -14.38 4.60 3.67
C ILE A 28 -15.66 5.15 4.30
N LEU A 29 -16.82 4.82 3.73
CA LEU A 29 -18.10 5.22 4.33
C LEU A 29 -18.28 4.54 5.70
N TRP A 30 -18.06 3.23 5.77
CA TRP A 30 -18.14 2.49 7.03
C TRP A 30 -17.21 3.08 8.10
N LEU A 31 -15.94 3.33 7.76
CA LEU A 31 -14.98 3.94 8.68
C LEU A 31 -15.44 5.33 9.16
N SER A 32 -16.06 6.13 8.28
CA SER A 32 -16.56 7.45 8.66
C SER A 32 -17.72 7.40 9.66
N GLU A 33 -18.48 6.31 9.67
CA GLU A 33 -19.67 6.11 10.49
C GLU A 33 -19.42 5.20 11.71
N ASP A 34 -18.22 4.62 11.86
CA ASP A 34 -17.89 3.72 12.97
C ASP A 34 -17.72 4.48 14.29
N GLN A 35 -18.82 4.56 15.04
CA GLN A 35 -18.86 5.28 16.31
C GLN A 35 -17.88 4.71 17.34
N ALA A 36 -17.71 3.38 17.42
CA ALA A 36 -16.83 2.77 18.41
C ALA A 36 -15.36 3.13 18.12
N PHE A 37 -14.96 3.09 16.85
CA PHE A 37 -13.64 3.54 16.41
C PHE A 37 -13.38 5.00 16.78
N TRP A 38 -14.35 5.88 16.52
CA TRP A 38 -14.17 7.31 16.79
C TRP A 38 -14.21 7.65 18.28
N GLU A 39 -15.02 6.98 19.09
CA GLU A 39 -15.04 7.16 20.55
C GLU A 39 -13.67 6.84 21.16
N ASP A 40 -13.02 5.76 20.72
CA ASP A 40 -11.68 5.39 21.19
C ASP A 40 -10.63 6.43 20.78
N ILE A 41 -10.75 6.99 19.58
CA ILE A 41 -9.82 7.99 19.02
C ILE A 41 -9.95 9.36 19.68
N GLU A 42 -11.18 9.78 19.98
CA GLU A 42 -11.51 11.12 20.46
C GLU A 42 -11.51 11.22 22.00
N ALA A 43 -12.02 10.19 22.66
CA ALA A 43 -12.27 10.20 24.11
C ALA A 43 -11.77 8.94 24.83
N GLY A 44 -11.10 8.02 24.12
CA GLY A 44 -10.59 6.79 24.68
C GLY A 44 -9.41 6.99 25.63
N GLN A 45 -9.01 5.91 26.30
CA GLN A 45 -7.85 5.90 27.21
C GLN A 45 -6.54 6.21 26.47
N VAL A 46 -6.49 5.93 25.17
CA VAL A 46 -5.34 6.21 24.29
C VAL A 46 -5.87 6.95 23.06
N PRO A 47 -6.05 8.28 23.14
CA PRO A 47 -6.55 9.07 22.02
C PRO A 47 -5.53 9.08 20.87
N LEU A 48 -5.97 9.51 19.69
CA LEU A 48 -5.12 9.56 18.50
C LEU A 48 -3.89 10.45 18.73
N GLY A 49 -2.71 9.82 18.74
CA GLY A 49 -1.45 10.54 18.86
C GLY A 49 -0.95 11.09 17.52
N ALA A 50 0.14 11.88 17.57
CA ALA A 50 0.80 12.47 16.42
C ALA A 50 1.10 11.47 15.28
N PHE A 51 1.61 10.29 15.63
CA PHE A 51 1.93 9.25 14.65
C PHE A 51 0.67 8.68 13.99
N GLY A 52 -0.38 8.43 14.78
CA GLY A 52 -1.65 7.93 14.27
C GLY A 52 -2.31 8.94 13.32
N LEU A 53 -2.30 10.23 13.67
CA LEU A 53 -2.79 11.29 12.80
C LEU A 53 -2.04 11.33 11.47
N ARG A 54 -0.71 11.30 11.50
CA ARG A 54 0.11 11.29 10.28
C ARG A 54 -0.24 10.09 9.39
N GLN A 55 -0.33 8.89 9.96
CA GLN A 55 -0.64 7.69 9.21
C GLN A 55 -2.04 7.76 8.59
N LEU A 56 -3.06 8.12 9.37
CA LEU A 56 -4.44 8.24 8.89
C LEU A 56 -4.55 9.31 7.79
N TYR A 57 -3.89 10.46 7.95
CA TYR A 57 -3.84 11.50 6.93
C TYR A 57 -3.25 10.97 5.61
N LEU A 58 -2.09 10.32 5.68
CA LEU A 58 -1.43 9.76 4.51
C LEU A 58 -2.26 8.65 3.84
N ASP A 59 -2.89 7.78 4.62
CA ASP A 59 -3.76 6.72 4.09
C ASP A 59 -4.98 7.30 3.38
N MET A 60 -5.62 8.33 3.96
CA MET A 60 -6.74 9.02 3.34
C MET A 60 -6.33 9.77 2.06
N GLN A 61 -5.17 10.44 2.06
CA GLN A 61 -4.60 11.06 0.87
C GLN A 61 -4.28 10.02 -0.22
N PHE A 62 -3.75 8.86 0.17
CA PHE A 62 -3.47 7.77 -0.75
C PHE A 62 -4.75 7.27 -1.42
N VAL A 63 -5.85 7.12 -0.67
CA VAL A 63 -7.15 6.71 -1.26
C VAL A 63 -7.62 7.73 -2.30
N ILE A 64 -7.46 9.03 -2.07
CA ILE A 64 -7.78 10.08 -3.07
C ILE A 64 -6.92 9.91 -4.32
N ILE A 65 -5.61 9.74 -4.17
CA ILE A 65 -4.66 9.59 -5.30
C ILE A 65 -4.94 8.29 -6.06
N PHE A 66 -5.19 7.20 -5.36
CA PHE A 66 -5.46 5.89 -5.93
C PHE A 66 -6.80 5.89 -6.70
N ALA A 67 -7.86 6.41 -6.10
CA ALA A 67 -9.17 6.48 -6.73
C ALA A 67 -9.23 7.47 -7.91
N SER A 68 -8.48 8.58 -7.85
CA SER A 68 -8.39 9.54 -8.96
C SER A 68 -7.66 8.94 -10.16
N GLN A 69 -6.54 8.23 -9.96
CA GLN A 69 -5.84 7.54 -11.04
C GLN A 69 -6.67 6.42 -11.67
N GLY A 70 -7.44 5.70 -10.84
CA GLY A 70 -8.39 4.70 -11.31
C GLY A 70 -9.67 5.26 -11.94
N ARG A 71 -9.87 6.59 -11.89
CA ARG A 71 -11.05 7.32 -12.39
C ARG A 71 -12.37 6.89 -11.75
N TYR A 72 -12.34 6.57 -10.46
CA TYR A 72 -13.53 6.22 -9.69
C TYR A 72 -13.68 7.01 -8.38
N LEU A 73 -12.90 8.07 -8.18
CA LEU A 73 -13.10 9.03 -7.10
C LEU A 73 -14.40 9.82 -7.32
N SER A 74 -15.47 9.42 -6.64
CA SER A 74 -16.74 10.15 -6.66
C SER A 74 -16.65 11.42 -5.79
N ARG A 75 -17.56 12.38 -6.01
CA ARG A 75 -17.68 13.57 -5.15
C ARG A 75 -17.97 13.19 -3.70
N GLN A 76 -18.83 12.21 -3.50
CA GLN A 76 -19.20 11.70 -2.18
C GLN A 76 -17.98 11.09 -1.48
N LEU A 77 -17.28 10.18 -2.14
CA LEU A 77 -16.09 9.53 -1.60
C LEU A 77 -15.04 10.57 -1.19
N HIS A 78 -14.76 11.54 -2.08
CA HIS A 78 -13.83 12.62 -1.77
C HIS A 78 -14.28 13.42 -0.53
N GLN A 79 -15.56 13.78 -0.43
CA GLN A 79 -16.07 14.51 0.72
C GLN A 79 -15.96 13.71 2.03
N VAL A 80 -16.29 12.42 2.01
CA VAL A 80 -16.18 11.55 3.18
C VAL A 80 -14.72 11.46 3.64
N ILE A 81 -13.77 11.28 2.71
CA ILE A 81 -12.34 11.24 3.04
C ILE A 81 -11.89 12.56 3.68
N LYS A 82 -12.32 13.70 3.14
CA LYS A 82 -12.02 15.01 3.73
C LYS A 82 -12.61 15.17 5.13
N ASN A 83 -13.83 14.70 5.35
CA ASN A 83 -14.46 14.74 6.67
C ASN A 83 -13.69 13.87 7.68
N ILE A 84 -13.23 12.68 7.28
CA ILE A 84 -12.37 11.81 8.12
C ILE A 84 -11.08 12.55 8.50
N ILE A 85 -10.40 13.17 7.53
CA ILE A 85 -9.17 13.94 7.78
C ILE A 85 -9.44 15.08 8.77
N SER A 86 -10.47 15.89 8.53
CA SER A 86 -10.82 17.01 9.40
C SER A 86 -11.13 16.55 10.83
N ARG A 87 -11.94 15.49 10.98
CA ARG A 87 -12.28 14.91 12.28
C ARG A 87 -11.05 14.42 13.03
N ALA A 88 -10.13 13.75 12.35
CA ALA A 88 -8.87 13.30 12.96
C ALA A 88 -7.98 14.46 13.41
N ILE A 89 -7.89 15.53 12.62
CA ILE A 89 -7.15 16.75 12.98
C ILE A 89 -7.76 17.41 14.21
N GLU A 90 -9.09 17.53 14.26
CA GLU A 90 -9.84 18.09 15.38
C GLU A 90 -9.66 17.24 16.66
N ALA A 91 -9.72 15.91 16.54
CA ALA A 91 -9.49 14.99 17.66
C ALA A 91 -8.10 15.18 18.29
N VAL A 92 -7.06 15.32 17.46
CA VAL A 92 -5.70 15.58 17.96
C VAL A 92 -5.57 16.99 18.54
N ALA A 93 -6.14 18.01 17.90
CA ALA A 93 -6.12 19.38 18.40
C ALA A 93 -6.75 19.49 19.80
N ALA A 94 -7.81 18.72 20.07
CA ALA A 94 -8.48 18.67 21.37
C ALA A 94 -7.56 18.15 22.50
N THR A 95 -6.48 17.44 22.18
CA THR A 95 -5.46 17.01 23.16
C THR A 95 -4.45 18.10 23.53
N GLY A 96 -4.52 19.27 22.87
CA GLY A 96 -3.58 20.38 23.05
C GLY A 96 -2.31 20.29 22.18
N LEU A 97 -2.19 19.25 21.36
CA LEU A 97 -1.12 19.12 20.35
C LEU A 97 -1.47 19.93 19.10
N ASP A 98 -0.53 20.67 18.54
CA ASP A 98 -0.71 21.34 17.24
C ASP A 98 -0.64 20.31 16.09
N PRO A 99 -1.76 19.99 15.42
CA PRO A 99 -1.77 18.96 14.37
C PRO A 99 -0.89 19.32 13.18
N ASN A 100 -0.75 20.61 12.87
CA ASN A 100 0.02 21.05 11.70
C ASN A 100 1.53 20.80 11.89
N SER A 101 2.00 20.75 13.14
CA SER A 101 3.39 20.44 13.46
C SER A 101 3.79 18.98 13.15
N VAL A 102 2.80 18.08 12.98
CA VAL A 102 3.04 16.64 12.79
C VAL A 102 2.63 16.15 11.40
N LEU A 103 1.83 16.94 10.67
CA LEU A 103 1.45 16.62 9.30
C LEU A 103 2.62 16.83 8.33
N PRO A 104 2.81 15.92 7.37
CA PRO A 104 3.88 16.02 6.38
C PRO A 104 3.54 17.08 5.32
N GLU A 105 4.55 17.60 4.64
CA GLU A 105 4.36 18.44 3.45
C GLU A 105 3.74 17.63 2.29
N ASP A 106 2.86 18.25 1.51
CA ASP A 106 2.03 17.54 0.52
C ASP A 106 2.82 17.03 -0.70
N GLU A 107 3.93 17.68 -1.09
CA GLU A 107 4.59 17.44 -2.38
C GLU A 107 5.26 16.06 -2.48
N TRP A 108 6.01 15.62 -1.46
CA TRP A 108 6.74 14.34 -1.54
C TRP A 108 5.81 13.12 -1.60
N PHE A 109 4.67 13.18 -0.90
CA PHE A 109 3.78 12.03 -0.77
C PHE A 109 3.02 11.74 -2.06
N VAL A 110 2.67 12.79 -2.82
CA VAL A 110 1.99 12.64 -4.11
C VAL A 110 2.85 11.84 -5.08
N GLU A 111 4.15 12.14 -5.17
CA GLU A 111 5.08 11.42 -6.05
C GLU A 111 5.23 9.95 -5.67
N VAL A 112 5.48 9.66 -4.40
CA VAL A 112 5.62 8.29 -3.87
C VAL A 112 4.33 7.50 -4.09
N SER A 113 3.18 8.11 -3.83
CA SER A 113 1.87 7.50 -4.07
C SER A 113 1.67 7.17 -5.55
N GLN A 114 1.99 8.10 -6.46
CA GLN A 114 1.89 7.84 -7.90
C GLN A 114 2.77 6.68 -8.36
N ILE A 115 3.99 6.56 -7.83
CA ILE A 115 4.88 5.42 -8.10
C ILE A 115 4.23 4.12 -7.59
N ALA A 116 3.76 4.10 -6.35
CA ALA A 116 3.09 2.95 -5.76
C ALA A 116 1.87 2.50 -6.58
N VAL A 117 1.02 3.43 -7.04
CA VAL A 117 -0.13 3.09 -7.90
C VAL A 117 0.32 2.51 -9.25
N LYS A 118 1.37 3.06 -9.88
CA LYS A 118 1.92 2.49 -11.13
C LYS A 118 2.44 1.07 -10.93
N MET A 119 3.09 0.79 -9.80
CA MET A 119 3.54 -0.55 -9.44
C MET A 119 2.36 -1.51 -9.22
N LEU A 120 1.36 -1.09 -8.45
CA LEU A 120 0.16 -1.90 -8.15
C LEU A 120 -0.68 -2.22 -9.40
N THR A 121 -0.69 -1.31 -10.37
CA THR A 121 -1.48 -1.45 -11.60
C THR A 121 -0.71 -2.12 -12.75
N GLY A 122 0.54 -2.57 -12.52
CA GLY A 122 1.36 -3.22 -13.53
C GLY A 122 1.81 -2.29 -14.68
N LYS A 123 1.63 -0.97 -14.53
CA LYS A 123 2.06 0.05 -15.50
C LYS A 123 3.49 0.54 -15.25
N ALA A 124 4.15 0.02 -14.23
CA ALA A 124 5.56 0.28 -13.99
C ALA A 124 6.39 -0.40 -15.08
N THR A 125 6.96 0.40 -15.97
CA THR A 125 8.02 -0.04 -16.88
C THR A 125 9.30 -0.21 -16.06
N PHE A 126 9.49 -1.40 -15.49
CA PHE A 126 10.83 -1.82 -15.10
C PHE A 126 11.57 -2.07 -16.42
N GLY A 127 12.42 -1.12 -16.83
CA GLY A 127 13.38 -1.38 -17.90
C GLY A 127 14.11 -2.68 -17.58
N ASN A 128 14.15 -3.56 -18.58
CA ASN A 128 14.76 -4.89 -18.58
C ASN A 128 16.00 -5.01 -17.66
N VAL A 129 15.80 -5.29 -16.36
CA VAL A 129 16.81 -5.90 -15.53
C VAL A 129 16.55 -7.39 -15.65
N GLU A 130 16.99 -7.93 -16.79
CA GLU A 130 17.18 -9.36 -16.94
C GLU A 130 17.92 -9.85 -15.70
N ARG A 131 17.31 -10.86 -15.09
CA ARG A 131 17.85 -11.64 -14.01
C ARG A 131 19.24 -12.17 -14.39
N GLU A 132 20.29 -11.47 -14.01
CA GLU A 132 21.46 -12.14 -13.43
C GLU A 132 21.16 -12.36 -11.95
N VAL A 133 20.23 -13.28 -11.68
CA VAL A 133 20.13 -13.91 -10.37
C VAL A 133 21.27 -14.93 -10.30
N THR A 134 22.49 -14.44 -10.12
CA THR A 134 23.58 -15.27 -9.60
C THR A 134 23.27 -15.49 -8.13
N SER A 135 22.67 -16.65 -7.85
CA SER A 135 22.24 -17.07 -6.52
C SER A 135 23.45 -17.12 -5.56
N PRO A 136 23.44 -16.44 -4.39
CA PRO A 136 24.57 -16.42 -3.45
C PRO A 136 24.80 -17.72 -2.65
N THR A 137 24.19 -18.84 -3.05
CA THR A 137 24.24 -20.12 -2.31
C THR A 137 24.80 -21.29 -3.13
N ALA A 138 25.85 -21.04 -3.94
CA ALA A 138 26.76 -22.11 -4.33
C ALA A 138 27.79 -22.33 -3.20
N SER A 139 27.32 -22.94 -2.12
CA SER A 139 28.15 -23.31 -0.97
C SER A 139 29.25 -24.27 -1.40
N VAL A 140 30.50 -23.84 -1.18
CA VAL A 140 31.66 -24.71 -1.09
C VAL A 140 31.40 -25.77 -0.01
N SER A 141 31.06 -26.99 -0.40
CA SER A 141 31.33 -28.20 0.38
C SER A 141 31.01 -29.45 -0.41
N GLY A 142 32.07 -30.19 -0.75
CA GLY A 142 31.96 -31.46 -1.45
C GLY A 142 33.31 -32.01 -1.89
N ARG A 143 34.39 -31.75 -1.13
CA ARG A 143 35.59 -32.61 -1.20
C ARG A 143 35.17 -33.99 -0.71
N SER A 144 34.78 -34.87 -1.63
CA SER A 144 34.81 -36.32 -1.40
C SER A 144 35.92 -36.89 -2.25
N MET A 145 37.05 -37.15 -1.60
CA MET A 145 38.09 -38.04 -2.13
C MET A 145 37.74 -39.46 -1.71
N SER A 146 37.45 -40.32 -2.69
CA SER A 146 37.51 -41.79 -2.60
C SER A 146 37.93 -42.28 -4.00
N SER A 147 39.20 -42.50 -4.27
CA SER A 147 39.99 -43.72 -4.01
C SER A 147 39.58 -44.94 -4.87
N VAL A 148 40.51 -45.31 -5.78
CA VAL A 148 40.91 -46.69 -6.19
C VAL A 148 40.35 -47.31 -7.49
N HIS A 149 41.29 -47.55 -8.44
CA HIS A 149 41.42 -48.61 -9.49
C HIS A 149 40.33 -48.70 -10.59
N SER A 150 40.58 -49.05 -11.87
CA SER A 150 41.50 -50.01 -12.50
C SER A 150 41.65 -49.78 -14.02
N HIS A 151 42.64 -50.45 -14.61
CA HIS A 151 43.07 -50.62 -16.02
C HIS A 151 42.07 -50.52 -17.19
N GLY A 152 42.59 -50.17 -18.37
CA GLY A 152 42.08 -50.63 -19.67
C GLY A 152 42.65 -49.89 -20.88
N SER A 153 43.58 -50.53 -21.60
CA SER A 153 44.24 -50.05 -22.83
C SER A 153 43.32 -49.98 -24.06
N ASN A 154 43.61 -49.05 -24.96
CA ASN A 154 43.94 -49.31 -26.38
C ASN A 154 44.53 -48.05 -27.02
#